data_AF-A0A952Z6V2-F1
#
_entry.id   AF-A0A952Z6V2-F1
#
_cell.length_a   1.000
_cell.length_b   1.000
_cell.length_c   1.000
_cell.angle_alpha   90.00
_cell.angle_beta   90.00
_cell.angle_gamma   90.00
#
_symmetry.space_group_name_H-M   'P 1'
#
loop_
_entity.id
_entity.type
_entity.pdbx_description
1 polymer ?
#
loop_
_entity_poly.entity_id
_entity_poly.type
_entity_poly.pdbx_seq_one_letter_code
_entity_poly.pdbx_strand_id
1 'polypeptide(L)' 'MATNILSTRLSTLVEHGLVEKRIGPTGGHASYHLPPKGRSLGPLLKAIRDWELAHIDGTKALVQAVVRD' A
#
# COMPACT_ATOMS: atom_id res chain seq x y z
N MET A 1 19.86 9.59 -5.77
CA MET A 1 19.27 8.24 -5.84
C MET A 1 18.83 7.83 -4.45
N ALA A 2 17.51 7.79 -4.18
CA ALA A 2 16.98 7.47 -2.86
C ALA A 2 16.94 5.94 -2.67
N THR A 3 18.10 5.33 -2.44
CA THR A 3 18.26 3.87 -2.37
C THR A 3 17.44 3.18 -1.27
N ASN A 4 16.80 3.94 -0.37
CA ASN A 4 16.08 3.38 0.78
C ASN A 4 14.65 3.93 1.00
N ILE A 5 14.08 4.74 0.09
CA ILE A 5 12.77 5.35 0.36
C ILE A 5 11.65 4.30 0.52
N LEU A 6 11.72 3.22 -0.26
CA LEU A 6 10.76 2.14 -0.17
C LEU A 6 10.87 1.38 1.16
N SER A 7 12.07 0.91 1.51
CA SER A 7 12.25 0.13 2.74
C SER A 7 11.93 0.96 3.98
N THR A 8 12.30 2.25 4.00
CA THR A 8 11.92 3.16 5.09
C THR A 8 10.40 3.26 5.23
N ARG A 9 9.68 3.50 4.14
CA ARG A 9 8.20 3.58 4.17
C ARG A 9 7.57 2.27 4.62
N LEU A 10 8.04 1.14 4.13
CA LEU A 10 7.54 -0.17 4.54
C LEU A 10 7.80 -0.43 6.03
N SER A 11 8.97 -0.06 6.55
CA SER A 11 9.28 -0.18 7.98
C SER A 11 8.32 0.67 8.83
N THR A 12 8.07 1.92 8.45
CA THR A 12 7.09 2.79 9.14
C THR A 12 5.67 2.22 9.10
N LEU A 13 5.23 1.68 7.96
CA LEU A 13 3.91 1.05 7.85
C LEU A 13 3.79 -0.21 8.72
N VAL A 14 4.89 -0.98 8.85
CA VAL A 14 4.95 -2.13 9.76
C VAL A 14 4.90 -1.69 11.21
N GLU A 15 5.67 -0.67 11.58
CA GLU A 15 5.68 -0.09 12.93
C GLU A 15 4.29 0.37 13.39
N HIS A 16 3.52 0.97 12.48
CA HIS A 16 2.14 1.39 12.77
C HIS A 16 1.09 0.29 12.60
N GLY A 17 1.46 -0.94 12.26
CA GLY A 17 0.55 -2.08 12.08
C GLY A 17 -0.39 -1.93 10.87
N LEU A 18 0.00 -1.13 9.87
CA LEU A 18 -0.72 -0.97 8.61
C LEU A 18 -0.30 -2.02 7.58
N VAL A 19 0.87 -2.63 7.76
CA VAL A 19 1.42 -3.69 6.93
C VAL A 19 2.05 -4.75 7.84
N GLU A 20 1.93 -6.02 7.47
CA GLU A 20 2.65 -7.13 8.10
C GLU A 20 3.75 -7.62 7.18
N LYS A 21 4.98 -7.70 7.69
CA LYS A 21 6.12 -8.31 7.00
C LYS A 21 6.13 -9.82 7.31
N ARG A 22 6.16 -10.65 6.27
CA ARG A 22 6.31 -12.11 6.39
C ARG A 22 7.58 -12.58 5.70
N ILE A 23 8.31 -13.48 6.35
CA ILE A 23 9.49 -14.15 5.80
C ILE A 23 9.09 -15.60 5.56
N GLY A 24 9.33 -16.10 4.33
CA GLY A 24 9.00 -17.48 3.99
C GLY A 24 9.83 -18.49 4.81
N PRO A 25 9.36 -19.74 4.96
CA PRO A 25 10.02 -20.77 5.78
C PRO A 25 11.48 -21.05 5.39
N THR A 26 11.83 -20.84 4.12
CA THR A 26 13.16 -21.08 3.56
C THR A 26 14.07 -19.84 3.57
N GLY A 27 13.67 -18.75 4.25
CA GLY A 27 14.50 -17.55 4.37
C GLY A 27 14.57 -16.67 3.11
N GLY A 28 13.54 -16.74 2.25
CA GLY A 28 13.45 -15.96 1.01
C GLY A 28 13.08 -14.48 1.17
N HIS A 29 12.75 -13.81 0.06
CA HIS A 29 12.33 -12.41 0.04
C HIS A 29 11.12 -12.14 0.97
N ALA A 30 11.16 -11.02 1.67
CA ALA A 30 10.06 -10.60 2.52
C ALA A 30 8.83 -10.25 1.67
N SER A 31 7.68 -10.83 2.03
CA SER A 31 6.38 -10.41 1.52
C SER A 31 5.71 -9.45 2.50
N TYR A 32 4.89 -8.55 1.96
CA TYR A 32 4.18 -7.54 2.74
C TYR A 32 2.69 -7.70 2.50
N HIS A 33 1.92 -7.81 3.58
CA HIS A 33 0.47 -8.05 3.52
C HIS A 33 -0.29 -6.98 4.30
N LEU A 34 -1.52 -6.68 3.88
CA LEU A 34 -2.40 -5.77 4.60
C LEU A 34 -3.20 -6.53 5.68
N PRO A 35 -2.97 -6.26 6.99
CA PRO A 35 -3.85 -6.70 8.07
C PRO A 35 -5.19 -5.95 8.01
N PRO A 36 -6.19 -6.32 8.83
CA PRO A 36 -7.47 -5.61 8.88
C PRO A 36 -7.35 -4.08 9.02
N LYS A 37 -6.44 -3.61 9.88
CA LYS A 37 -6.14 -2.18 10.07
C LYS A 37 -5.57 -1.50 8.80
N GLY A 38 -4.76 -2.23 8.03
CA GLY A 38 -4.25 -1.75 6.75
C GLY A 38 -5.36 -1.70 5.69
N ARG A 39 -6.20 -2.74 5.62
CA ARG A 39 -7.32 -2.82 4.68
C ARG A 39 -8.38 -1.76 4.93
N SER A 40 -8.59 -1.35 6.18
CA SER A 40 -9.58 -0.31 6.52
C SER A 40 -9.23 1.07 5.95
N LEU A 41 -8.00 1.30 5.47
CA LEU A 41 -7.63 2.51 4.75
C LEU A 41 -8.12 2.53 3.29
N GLY A 42 -8.58 1.39 2.75
CA GLY A 42 -9.02 1.26 1.36
C GLY A 42 -10.04 2.33 0.93
N PRO A 43 -11.14 2.54 1.67
CA PRO A 43 -12.12 3.58 1.34
C PRO A 43 -11.55 4.99 1.30
N LEU A 44 -10.62 5.33 2.21
CA LEU A 44 -9.97 6.64 2.23
C LEU A 44 -9.08 6.84 1.00
N LEU A 45 -8.24 5.85 0.67
CA LEU A 45 -7.39 5.90 -0.52
C LEU A 45 -8.22 5.96 -1.80
N LYS A 46 -9.37 5.28 -1.83
CA LYS A 46 -10.33 5.35 -2.94
C LYS A 46 -10.91 6.76 -3.08
N ALA A 47 -11.29 7.41 -1.97
CA ALA A 47 -11.83 8.76 -2.00
C ALA A 47 -10.82 9.79 -2.54
N ILE A 48 -9.55 9.69 -2.12
CA ILE A 48 -8.47 10.54 -2.63
C ILE A 48 -8.31 10.33 -4.14
N ARG A 49 -8.19 9.08 -4.58
CA ARG A 49 -8.09 8.72 -6.01
C ARG A 49 -9.25 9.29 -6.81
N ASP A 50 -10.48 9.09 -6.35
CA ASP A 50 -11.68 9.51 -7.08
C ASP A 50 -11.77 11.04 -7.16
N TRP A 51 -11.37 11.75 -6.10
CA TRP A 51 -11.29 13.22 -6.12
C TRP A 51 -10.22 13.70 -7.12
N GLU A 52 -9.02 13.12 -7.11
CA GLU A 52 -7.95 13.50 -8.04
C GLU A 52 -8.36 13.27 -9.50
N LEU A 53 -8.99 12.13 -9.79
CA LEU A 53 -9.51 11.83 -11.13
C LEU A 53 -10.55 12.83 -11.61
N ALA A 54 -11.34 13.41 -10.70
CA ALA A 54 -12.38 14.36 -11.05
C ALA A 54 -11.89 15.80 -11.20
N HIS A 55 -10.74 16.16 -10.60
CA HIS A 55 -10.32 17.57 -10.48
C HIS A 55 -8.92 17.87 -11.01
N ILE A 56 -8.09 16.86 -11.28
CA ILE A 56 -6.71 17.05 -11.75
C ILE A 56 -6.56 16.43 -13.14
N ASP A 57 -6.47 17.30 -14.14
CA ASP A 57 -6.29 16.90 -15.53
C ASP A 57 -5.03 16.06 -15.73
N GLY A 58 -5.16 15.02 -16.56
CA GLY A 58 -4.05 14.10 -16.86
C GLY A 58 -3.80 13.01 -15.80
N THR A 59 -4.52 13.02 -14.68
CA THR A 59 -4.46 11.95 -13.68
C THR A 59 -4.98 10.62 -14.24
N LYS A 60 -4.24 9.53 -14.03
CA LYS A 60 -4.64 8.17 -14.41
C LYS A 60 -4.48 7.24 -13.22
N ALA A 61 -5.52 6.47 -12.91
CA ALA A 61 -5.41 5.40 -11.92
C ALA A 61 -4.65 4.21 -12.53
N LEU A 62 -3.35 4.11 -12.21
CA LEU A 62 -2.46 3.05 -12.74
C LEU A 62 -2.52 1.73 -11.95
N VAL A 63 -3.15 1.74 -10.77
CA VAL A 63 -3.32 0.54 -9.93
C VAL A 63 -4.79 0.15 -9.98
N GLN A 64 -5.09 -1.00 -10.60
CA GLN A 64 -6.39 -1.61 -10.43
C GLN A 64 -6.52 -2.04 -8.97
N ALA A 65 -7.52 -1.48 -8.27
CA ALA A 65 -7.90 -2.01 -6.97
C ALA A 65 -8.37 -3.44 -7.21
N VAL A 66 -7.55 -4.43 -6.81
CA VAL A 66 -8.00 -5.81 -6.75
C VAL A 66 -9.03 -5.88 -5.63
N VAL A 67 -10.30 -5.67 -5.98
CA VAL A 67 -11.43 -6.00 -5.11
C VAL A 67 -11.43 -7.52 -5.03
N ARG A 68 -11.03 -8.06 -3.88
CA ARG A 68 -11.40 -9.43 -3.53
C ARG A 68 -12.63 -9.31 -2.64
N ASP A 69 -13.74 -9.82 -3.16
CA ASP A 69 -14.99 -10.09 -2.45
C ASP A 69 -14.76 -10.98 -1.21
#